data_AF-A0A815DVR5-F1
#
_entry.id   AF-A0A815DVR5-F1
#
_cell.length_a   1.000
_cell.length_b   1.000
_cell.length_c   1.000
_cell.angle_alpha   90.00
_cell.angle_beta   90.00
_cell.angle_gamma   90.00
#
_symmetry.space_group_name_H-M   'P 1'
#
loop_
_entity.id
_entity.type
_entity.pdbx_description
1 polymer ?
#
loop_
_entity_poly.entity_id
_entity_poly.type
_entity_poly.pdbx_seq_one_letter_code
_entity_poly.pdbx_strand_id
1 'polypeptide(L)'
;MALFQIVAVLVFNGPNAAWLIYSAIITNVVKDTYRRAVEQLIASFAATYSYGPYASSFYCYCLSKRFRKQLIVSLKELVCGIHTNQVFPNTQRSGTRT
;
A
#
# COMPACT_ATOMS: atom_id res chain seq x y z
N MET A 1 4.23 -6.10 -18.91
CA MET A 1 4.45 -5.71 -17.49
C MET A 1 4.66 -4.20 -17.38
N ALA A 2 5.72 -3.61 -17.96
CA ALA A 2 6.01 -2.18 -17.83
C ALA A 2 4.86 -1.25 -18.27
N LEU A 3 4.25 -1.47 -19.44
CA LEU A 3 3.11 -0.67 -19.93
C LEU A 3 1.93 -0.63 -18.96
N PHE A 4 1.59 -1.77 -18.33
CA PHE A 4 0.50 -1.84 -17.36
C PHE A 4 0.80 -1.02 -16.10
N GLN A 5 2.04 -1.09 -15.59
CA GLN A 5 2.46 -0.31 -14.43
C GLN A 5 2.44 1.19 -14.73
N ILE A 6 2.88 1.61 -15.91
CA ILE A 6 2.83 3.01 -16.36
C ILE A 6 1.38 3.52 -16.41
N VAL A 7 0.48 2.74 -17.03
CA VAL A 7 -0.95 3.10 -17.12
C VAL A 7 -1.58 3.15 -15.73
N ALA A 8 -1.29 2.20 -14.85
CA ALA A 8 -1.79 2.20 -13.48
C ALA A 8 -1.34 3.46 -12.72
N VAL A 9 -0.05 3.82 -12.80
CA VAL A 9 0.48 5.04 -12.18
C VAL A 9 -0.24 6.29 -12.68
N LEU A 10 -0.50 6.40 -13.98
CA LEU A 10 -1.22 7.53 -14.57
C LEU A 10 -2.68 7.61 -14.10
N VAL A 11 -3.40 6.49 -14.15
CA VAL A 11 -4.82 6.44 -13.79
C VAL A 11 -5.03 6.77 -12.31
N PHE A 12 -4.24 6.16 -11.42
CA PHE A 12 -4.44 6.34 -9.99
C PHE A 12 -3.92 7.68 -9.44
N ASN A 13 -2.85 8.24 -10.03
CA ASN A 13 -2.35 9.55 -9.58
C ASN A 13 -3.05 10.74 -10.23
N GLY A 14 -3.68 10.56 -11.39
CA GLY A 14 -4.37 11.62 -12.12
C GLY A 14 -5.38 12.40 -11.26
N PRO A 15 -6.32 11.75 -10.55
CA PRO A 15 -7.28 12.42 -9.69
C PRO A 15 -6.64 13.24 -8.56
N ASN A 16 -5.57 12.72 -7.96
CA ASN A 16 -4.86 13.43 -6.88
C ASN A 16 -4.12 14.67 -7.42
N ALA A 17 -3.45 14.56 -8.56
CA ALA A 17 -2.80 15.68 -9.22
C ALA A 17 -3.82 16.77 -9.63
N ALA A 18 -4.95 16.36 -10.21
CA ALA A 18 -6.03 17.26 -10.59
C ALA A 18 -6.63 18.00 -9.37
N TRP A 19 -6.83 17.28 -8.26
CA TRP A 19 -7.30 17.86 -7.01
C TRP A 19 -6.33 18.90 -6.44
N LEU A 20 -5.02 18.59 -6.41
CA LEU A 20 -4.00 19.51 -5.92
C LEU A 20 -3.97 20.80 -6.75
N ILE A 21 -4.00 20.69 -8.09
CA ILE A 21 -4.04 21.83 -9.00
C ILE A 21 -5.31 22.67 -8.76
N TYR A 22 -6.47 22.02 -8.69
CA TYR A 22 -7.75 22.68 -8.40
C TYR A 22 -7.69 23.45 -7.08
N SER A 23 -7.20 22.82 -6.02
CA SER A 23 -7.12 23.42 -4.68
C SER A 23 -6.16 24.63 -4.63
N ALA A 24 -5.08 24.59 -5.41
CA ALA A 24 -4.11 25.68 -5.50
C ALA A 24 -4.67 26.89 -6.27
N ILE A 25 -5.48 26.65 -7.30
CA ILE A 25 -6.09 27.71 -8.12
C ILE A 25 -7.27 28.37 -7.37
N ILE A 26 -8.09 27.58 -6.67
CA ILE A 26 -9.31 28.06 -6.00
C ILE A 26 -9.07 28.28 -4.50
N THR A 27 -8.05 29.06 -4.17
CA THR A 27 -7.69 29.40 -2.79
C THR A 27 -8.54 30.52 -2.19
N ASN A 28 -9.04 31.45 -3.02
CA ASN A 28 -9.68 32.69 -2.56
C ASN A 28 -11.20 32.75 -2.78
N VAL A 29 -11.84 31.65 -3.15
CA VAL A 29 -13.30 31.61 -3.32
C VAL A 29 -13.96 31.34 -1.98
N VAL A 30 -14.91 32.20 -1.58
CA VAL A 30 -15.79 31.93 -0.45
C VAL A 30 -16.64 30.71 -0.81
N LYS A 31 -16.43 29.61 -0.08
CA LYS A 31 -17.11 28.34 -0.30
C LYS A 31 -18.22 28.16 0.71
N ASP A 32 -19.42 27.91 0.22
CA ASP A 32 -20.55 27.45 1.03
C ASP A 32 -20.23 26.12 1.72
N THR A 33 -20.94 25.83 2.81
CA THR A 33 -20.73 24.63 3.63
C THR A 33 -20.84 23.33 2.82
N TYR A 34 -21.81 23.27 1.91
CA TYR A 34 -21.99 22.13 1.00
C TYR A 34 -20.77 21.94 0.08
N ARG A 35 -20.27 23.03 -0.51
CA ARG A 35 -19.11 22.98 -1.41
C ARG A 35 -17.85 22.51 -0.67
N ARG A 36 -17.63 22.97 0.57
CA ARG A 36 -16.50 22.49 1.39
C ARG A 36 -16.58 21.00 1.70
N ALA A 37 -17.77 20.49 2.03
CA ALA A 37 -17.97 19.07 2.31
C ALA A 37 -17.69 18.20 1.08
N VAL A 38 -18.18 18.61 -0.10
CA VAL A 38 -17.91 17.91 -1.36
C VAL A 38 -16.42 17.92 -1.69
N GLU A 39 -15.76 19.06 -1.52
CA GLU A 39 -14.32 19.20 -1.74
C GLU A 39 -13.49 18.30 -0.82
N GLN A 40 -13.86 18.18 0.46
CA GLN A 40 -13.22 17.23 1.36
C GLN A 40 -13.43 15.78 0.93
N LEU A 41 -14.64 15.42 0.49
CA LEU A 41 -14.94 14.07 0.00
C LEU A 41 -14.10 13.73 -1.23
N ILE A 42 -13.97 14.67 -2.17
CA ILE A 42 -13.10 14.53 -3.36
C ILE A 42 -11.64 14.39 -2.93
N ALA A 43 -11.16 15.19 -1.98
CA ALA A 43 -9.79 15.12 -1.47
C ALA A 43 -9.49 13.73 -0.85
N SER A 44 -10.37 13.24 0.02
CA SER A 44 -10.23 11.92 0.65
C SER A 44 -10.28 10.79 -0.37
N PHE A 45 -11.18 10.88 -1.36
CA PHE A 45 -11.23 9.92 -2.46
C PHE A 45 -9.93 9.93 -3.27
N ALA A 46 -9.46 11.11 -3.70
CA ALA A 46 -8.27 11.23 -4.54
C ALA A 46 -7.00 10.76 -3.82
N ALA A 47 -6.86 11.08 -2.53
CA ALA A 47 -5.78 10.58 -1.69
C ALA A 47 -5.79 9.05 -1.59
N THR A 48 -6.94 8.45 -1.29
CA THR A 48 -7.07 6.98 -1.17
C THR A 48 -6.82 6.29 -2.52
N TYR A 49 -7.35 6.87 -3.60
CA TYR A 49 -7.21 6.34 -4.96
C TYR A 49 -5.75 6.31 -5.41
N SER A 50 -4.93 7.28 -4.97
CA SER A 50 -3.49 7.34 -5.30
C SER A 50 -2.65 6.16 -4.79
N TYR A 51 -3.17 5.37 -3.84
CA TYR A 51 -2.50 4.14 -3.36
C TYR A 51 -2.72 2.92 -4.27
N GLY A 52 -3.63 3.00 -5.25
CA GLY A 52 -3.90 1.94 -6.22
C GLY A 52 -2.71 1.40 -7.03
N PRO A 53 -1.66 2.19 -7.38
CA PRO A 53 -0.48 1.69 -8.07
C PRO A 53 0.29 0.63 -7.27
N TYR A 54 0.32 0.74 -5.94
CA TYR A 54 1.03 -0.21 -5.09
C TYR A 54 0.33 -1.57 -5.08
N ALA A 55 -1.00 -1.57 -4.95
CA ALA A 55 -1.80 -2.80 -5.01
C ALA A 55 -1.74 -3.43 -6.40
N SER A 56 -1.97 -2.65 -7.46
CA SER A 56 -1.95 -3.15 -8.84
C SER A 56 -0.58 -3.67 -9.26
N SER A 57 0.50 -3.05 -8.79
CA SER A 57 1.87 -3.54 -9.02
C SER A 57 2.10 -4.91 -8.37
N PHE A 58 1.62 -5.13 -7.14
CA PHE A 58 1.72 -6.43 -6.47
C PHE A 58 1.03 -7.54 -7.28
N TYR A 59 -0.21 -7.31 -7.74
CA TYR A 59 -0.91 -8.25 -8.61
C TYR A 59 -0.16 -8.52 -9.92
N CYS A 60 0.42 -7.48 -10.51
CA CYS A 60 1.24 -7.58 -11.72
C CYS A 60 2.45 -8.50 -11.49
N TYR A 61 3.16 -8.34 -10.37
CA TYR A 61 4.29 -9.22 -10.01
C TYR A 61 3.85 -10.66 -9.72
N CYS A 62 2.72 -10.86 -9.04
CA CYS A 62 2.17 -12.20 -8.76
C CYS A 62 1.80 -12.98 -10.05
N LEU A 63 1.46 -12.29 -11.13
CA LEU A 63 1.22 -12.92 -12.43
C LEU A 63 2.49 -13.54 -13.04
N SER A 64 3.68 -13.05 -12.69
CA SER A 64 4.95 -13.62 -13.13
C SER A 64 5.23 -14.98 -12.47
N LYS A 65 5.38 -16.04 -13.28
CA LYS A 65 5.70 -17.40 -12.81
C LYS A 65 6.99 -17.45 -11.95
N ARG A 66 7.98 -16.60 -12.25
CA ARG A 66 9.26 -16.54 -11.54
C ARG A 66 9.09 -15.93 -10.14
N PHE A 67 8.36 -14.84 -10.05
CA PHE A 67 8.08 -14.18 -8.78
C PHE A 67 7.18 -15.05 -7.88
N ARG A 68 6.19 -15.73 -8.46
CA ARG A 68 5.31 -16.65 -7.73
C ARG A 68 6.09 -17.78 -7.03
N LYS A 69 7.12 -18.34 -7.69
CA LYS A 69 8.00 -19.36 -7.10
C LYS A 69 8.81 -18.80 -5.93
N GLN A 70 9.40 -17.61 -6.07
CA GLN A 70 10.14 -16.96 -4.98
C GLN A 70 9.23 -16.62 -3.81
N LEU A 71 8.04 -16.08 -4.08
CA LEU A 71 7.05 -15.74 -3.05
C LEU A 71 6.65 -16.96 -2.23
N ILE A 72 6.41 -18.11 -2.87
CA ILE A 72 6.09 -19.38 -2.17
C ILE A 72 7.24 -19.84 -1.28
N VAL A 73 8.49 -19.72 -1.74
CA VAL A 73 9.67 -20.07 -0.93
C VAL A 73 9.78 -19.16 0.28
N SER A 74 9.70 -17.84 0.10
CA SER A 74 9.76 -16.86 1.19
C SER A 74 8.60 -17.01 2.18
N LEU A 75 7.38 -17.33 1.72
CA LEU A 75 6.25 -17.60 2.61
C LEU A 75 6.46 -18.89 3.43
N LYS A 76 7.01 -19.94 2.82
CA LYS A 76 7.34 -21.19 3.54
C LYS A 76 8.39 -20.95 4.62
N GLU A 77 9.42 -20.17 4.33
CA GLU A 77 10.45 -19.79 5.29
C GLU A 77 9.88 -18.95 6.43
N LEU A 78 9.01 -17.99 6.14
CA LEU A 78 8.34 -17.16 7.15
C LEU A 78 7.45 -18.00 8.07
N VAL A 79 6.61 -18.89 7.52
CA VAL A 79 5.73 -19.78 8.30
C VAL A 79 6.56 -20.76 9.14
N CYS A 80 7.64 -21.30 8.59
CA CYS A 80 8.57 -22.15 9.33
C CYS A 80 9.25 -21.39 10.49
N GLY A 81 9.68 -20.15 10.25
CA GLY A 81 10.29 -19.27 11.26
C GLY A 81 9.32 -18.82 12.36
N ILE A 82 8.03 -18.65 12.03
CA ILE A 82 6.99 -18.36 13.02
C ILE A 82 6.71 -19.60 13.87
N HIS A 83 6.63 -20.79 13.27
CA HIS A 83 6.45 -22.04 14.01
C HIS A 83 7.64 -22.37 14.92
N THR A 84 8.87 -22.15 14.50
CA THR A 84 10.04 -22.41 15.36
C THR A 84 10.19 -21.40 16.49
N ASN A 85 9.84 -20.13 16.27
CA ASN A 85 9.85 -19.11 17.33
C ASN A 85 8.68 -19.22 18.32
N GLN A 86 7.54 -19.80 17.92
CA GLN A 86 6.42 -20.05 18.84
C GLN A 86 6.51 -21.38 19.60
N VAL A 87 7.37 -22.32 19.19
CA VAL A 87 7.56 -23.61 19.88
C VAL A 87 8.64 -23.56 20.98
N PHE A 88 9.43 -22.48 21.08
CA PHE A 88 10.35 -22.26 22.22
C PHE A 88 10.28 -20.85 22.83
N PRO A 89 9.17 -20.44 23.45
CA PRO A 89 9.23 -19.48 24.54
C PRO A 89 9.59 -20.26 25.82
N ASN A 90 10.79 -20.02 26.38
CA ASN A 90 11.28 -20.50 27.69
C ASN A 90 12.20 -21.73 27.75
N THR A 91 13.33 -21.69 27.03
CA THR A 91 14.52 -22.44 27.47
C THR A 91 15.76 -21.56 27.53
N GLN A 92 15.65 -20.36 28.11
CA GLN A 92 16.82 -19.73 28.73
C GLN A 92 17.02 -20.35 30.12
N ARG A 93 17.96 -21.30 30.14
CA ARG A 93 18.64 -21.93 31.27
C ARG A 93 18.53 -21.16 32.59
N SER A 94 17.59 -21.60 33.41
CA SER A 94 17.83 -21.76 34.84
C SER A 94 18.97 -22.77 35.01
N GLY A 95 20.05 -22.38 35.69
CA GLY A 95 21.05 -23.31 36.23
C GLY A 95 22.49 -23.08 35.79
N THR A 96 23.20 -22.22 36.52
CA THR A 96 24.43 -22.64 37.23
C THR A 96 24.65 -21.73 38.43
N ARG A 97 24.46 -22.35 39.60
CA ARG A 97 24.99 -21.91 40.90
C ARG A 97 26.51 -21.87 40.84
N THR A 98 27.07 -20.98 41.66
CA THR A 98 28.39 -21.02 42.33
C THR A 98 29.08 -22.37 42.34
#